data_AF-A0A7D9D7R5-F1
#
_entry.id   AF-A0A7D9D7R5-F1
#
_cell.length_a   1.000
_cell.length_b   1.000
_cell.length_c   1.000
_cell.angle_alpha   90.00
_cell.angle_beta   90.00
_cell.angle_gamma   90.00
#
_symmetry.space_group_name_H-M   'P 1'
#
loop_
_entity.id
_entity.type
_entity.pdbx_description
1 polymer ?
#
loop_
_entity_poly.entity_id
_entity_poly.type
_entity_poly.pdbx_seq_one_letter_code
_entity_poly.pdbx_strand_id
1 'polypeptide(L)'
;MADDTSLKLGQIFSSFEEVKAAISRYEKKNYVNLYVSDSRTISSTIKRTPSKVIKAELQYSHINYACVAGGRTLKSKSKGTRPNQSTFRKDCNMEVKLRATKDCNFLEVAVLNETHNHECDEVSFKHFPKQRRLGNETLSETDKLLKMKCNKKVLQNHLQTISGKVVTCRDISNMKAKLSSSKSNRNDIEKLVKKLRENE
;
A
#
# COMPACT_ATOMS: atom_id res chain seq x y z
N MET A 1 -14.98 -21.96 19.20
CA MET A 1 -14.27 -22.45 18.00
C MET A 1 -12.98 -21.66 17.90
N ALA A 2 -11.83 -22.34 17.98
CA ALA A 2 -10.53 -21.71 18.17
C ALA A 2 -10.18 -20.79 16.99
N ASP A 3 -10.02 -19.50 17.28
CA ASP A 3 -9.65 -18.45 16.33
C ASP A 3 -8.16 -18.61 15.99
N ASP A 4 -7.86 -19.46 15.02
CA ASP A 4 -6.51 -19.66 14.49
C ASP A 4 -6.12 -18.52 13.54
N THR A 5 -6.03 -17.30 14.09
CA THR A 5 -5.84 -16.05 13.34
C THR A 5 -4.38 -15.65 13.13
N SER A 6 -3.42 -16.44 13.62
CA SER A 6 -1.99 -16.18 13.43
C SER A 6 -1.49 -16.83 12.15
N LEU A 7 -0.63 -16.11 11.41
CA LEU A 7 0.05 -16.66 10.23
C LEU A 7 1.01 -17.76 10.70
N LYS A 8 1.03 -18.92 10.03
CA LYS A 8 1.90 -20.05 10.41
C LYS A 8 2.82 -20.47 9.27
N LEU A 9 4.00 -20.99 9.62
CA LEU A 9 4.87 -21.68 8.68
C LEU A 9 4.15 -22.88 8.07
N GLY A 10 4.27 -23.05 6.75
CA GLY A 10 3.62 -24.12 6.00
C GLY A 10 2.12 -23.92 5.78
N GLN A 11 1.53 -22.81 6.23
CA GLN A 11 0.13 -22.51 5.93
C GLN A 11 -0.08 -22.36 4.42
N ILE A 12 -1.17 -22.94 3.92
CA ILE A 12 -1.50 -23.04 2.50
C ILE A 12 -2.71 -22.17 2.19
N PHE A 13 -2.68 -21.46 1.07
CA PHE A 13 -3.75 -20.59 0.57
C PHE A 13 -4.12 -20.96 -0.86
N SER A 14 -5.42 -20.96 -1.14
CA SER A 14 -5.97 -21.33 -2.45
C SER A 14 -5.99 -20.16 -3.44
N SER A 15 -6.00 -18.92 -2.92
CA SER A 15 -6.04 -17.70 -3.72
C SER A 15 -5.17 -16.58 -3.13
N PHE A 16 -4.82 -15.61 -3.97
CA PHE A 16 -4.12 -14.41 -3.50
C PHE A 16 -4.98 -13.54 -2.57
N GLU A 17 -6.30 -13.59 -2.73
CA GLU A 17 -7.22 -12.81 -1.89
C GLU A 17 -7.20 -13.31 -0.44
N GLU A 18 -7.15 -14.62 -0.23
CA GLU A 18 -6.99 -15.23 1.09
C GLU A 18 -5.67 -14.79 1.74
N VAL A 19 -4.56 -14.80 0.98
CA VAL A 19 -3.26 -14.31 1.47
C VAL A 19 -3.37 -12.84 1.89
N LYS A 20 -3.97 -12.00 1.06
CA LYS A 20 -4.15 -10.57 1.36
C LYS A 20 -4.99 -10.35 2.61
N ALA A 21 -6.06 -11.14 2.80
CA ALA A 21 -6.90 -11.09 3.99
C ALA A 21 -6.15 -11.58 5.25
N ALA A 22 -5.37 -12.66 5.13
CA ALA A 22 -4.55 -13.19 6.22
C ALA A 22 -3.47 -12.18 6.67
N ILE A 23 -2.76 -11.59 5.71
CA ILE A 23 -1.77 -10.53 5.98
C ILE A 23 -2.43 -9.32 6.64
N SER A 24 -3.60 -8.87 6.16
CA SER A 24 -4.33 -7.74 6.76
C SER A 24 -4.74 -8.01 8.22
N ARG A 25 -5.15 -9.24 8.54
CA ARG A 25 -5.44 -9.66 9.92
C ARG A 25 -4.18 -9.66 10.78
N TYR A 26 -3.09 -10.21 10.26
CA TYR A 26 -1.79 -10.23 10.92
C TYR A 26 -1.26 -8.82 11.24
N GLU A 27 -1.34 -7.90 10.27
CA GLU A 27 -0.94 -6.50 10.44
C GLU A 27 -1.67 -5.82 11.59
N LYS A 28 -3.00 -6.01 11.67
CA LYS A 28 -3.83 -5.42 12.72
C LYS A 28 -3.57 -6.03 14.09
N LYS A 29 -3.38 -7.35 14.15
CA LYS A 29 -3.14 -8.08 15.41
C LYS A 29 -1.81 -7.73 16.04
N ASN A 30 -0.76 -7.62 15.21
CA ASN A 30 0.61 -7.37 15.69
C ASN A 30 1.04 -5.90 15.59
N TYR A 31 0.15 -5.01 15.13
CA TYR A 31 0.43 -3.58 14.91
C TYR A 31 1.63 -3.33 13.97
N VAL A 32 1.83 -4.23 13.01
CA VAL A 32 2.92 -4.17 12.03
C VAL A 32 2.41 -3.71 10.68
N ASN A 33 3.24 -2.97 9.94
CA ASN A 33 2.95 -2.63 8.56
C ASN A 33 3.88 -3.37 7.62
N LEU A 34 3.31 -4.26 6.82
CA LEU A 34 4.00 -5.03 5.82
C LEU A 34 3.79 -4.40 4.44
N TYR A 35 4.80 -4.56 3.60
CA TYR A 35 4.73 -4.21 2.19
C TYR A 35 5.36 -5.31 1.35
N VAL A 36 4.97 -5.38 0.08
CA VAL A 36 5.57 -6.33 -0.87
C VAL A 36 6.96 -5.83 -1.22
N SER A 37 7.98 -6.54 -0.72
CA SER A 37 9.39 -6.22 -0.92
C SER A 37 9.96 -6.82 -2.21
N ASP A 38 9.45 -7.99 -2.59
CA ASP A 38 9.79 -8.70 -3.81
C ASP A 38 8.60 -9.55 -4.24
N SER A 39 8.41 -9.71 -5.53
CA SER A 39 7.40 -10.60 -6.07
C SER A 39 7.76 -11.06 -7.47
N ARG A 40 7.21 -12.21 -7.84
CA ARG A 40 7.28 -12.69 -9.23
C ARG A 40 5.93 -13.22 -9.64
N THR A 41 5.38 -12.63 -10.68
CA THR A 41 4.11 -13.05 -11.26
C THR A 41 4.19 -14.43 -11.91
N ILE A 42 3.03 -15.04 -12.14
CA ILE A 42 2.94 -16.28 -12.89
C ILE A 42 3.48 -16.09 -14.32
N SER A 43 3.09 -15.00 -14.98
CA SER A 43 3.52 -14.68 -16.35
C SER A 43 5.04 -14.59 -16.51
N SER A 44 5.73 -13.99 -15.54
CA SER A 44 7.20 -13.91 -15.54
C SER A 44 7.86 -15.26 -15.23
N THR A 45 7.18 -16.13 -14.50
CA THR A 45 7.66 -17.48 -14.19
C THR A 45 7.53 -18.41 -15.38
N ILE A 46 6.40 -18.39 -16.08
CA ILE A 46 6.17 -19.19 -17.30
C ILE A 46 7.21 -18.85 -18.38
N LYS A 47 7.56 -17.57 -18.55
CA LYS A 47 8.62 -17.15 -19.49
C LYS A 47 9.99 -17.77 -19.18
N ARG A 48 10.29 -18.02 -17.90
CA ARG A 48 11.58 -18.55 -17.45
C ARG A 48 11.58 -20.07 -17.29
N THR A 49 10.42 -20.64 -16.99
CA THR A 49 10.22 -22.07 -16.75
C THR A 49 8.87 -22.46 -17.37
N PRO A 50 8.83 -22.74 -18.69
CA PRO A 50 7.57 -22.99 -19.40
C PRO A 50 6.83 -24.25 -18.94
N SER A 51 7.54 -25.19 -18.30
CA SER A 51 6.97 -26.45 -17.82
C SER A 51 6.07 -26.31 -16.58
N LYS A 52 6.11 -25.16 -15.89
CA LYS A 52 5.29 -24.93 -14.70
C LYS A 52 3.92 -24.38 -15.08
N VAL A 53 2.88 -25.16 -14.79
CA VAL A 53 1.49 -24.74 -14.89
C VAL A 53 1.05 -24.27 -13.50
N ILE A 54 0.93 -22.97 -13.30
CA ILE A 54 0.51 -22.37 -12.02
C ILE A 54 -0.93 -21.88 -12.15
N LYS A 55 -1.75 -22.17 -11.13
CA LYS A 55 -3.14 -21.71 -11.07
C LYS A 55 -3.20 -20.19 -11.15
N ALA A 56 -3.97 -19.67 -12.11
CA ALA A 56 -4.03 -18.23 -12.41
C ALA A 56 -4.51 -17.38 -11.22
N GLU A 57 -5.37 -17.95 -10.36
CA GLU A 57 -5.91 -17.31 -9.15
C GLU A 57 -4.85 -16.91 -8.11
N LEU A 58 -3.66 -17.52 -8.16
CA LEU A 58 -2.58 -17.19 -7.23
C LEU A 58 -1.89 -15.86 -7.56
N GLN A 59 -1.99 -15.38 -8.82
CA GLN A 59 -1.34 -14.18 -9.38
C GLN A 59 0.20 -14.17 -9.38
N TYR A 60 0.82 -14.72 -8.33
CA TYR A 60 2.24 -14.74 -8.05
C TYR A 60 2.74 -16.17 -7.89
N SER A 61 3.96 -16.43 -8.38
CA SER A 61 4.73 -17.64 -8.09
C SER A 61 5.42 -17.58 -6.73
N HIS A 62 5.84 -16.39 -6.33
CA HIS A 62 6.31 -16.09 -4.99
C HIS A 62 6.09 -14.62 -4.68
N ILE A 63 5.91 -14.33 -3.41
CA ILE A 63 5.71 -12.98 -2.89
C ILE A 63 6.36 -12.87 -1.51
N ASN A 64 7.17 -11.83 -1.33
CA ASN A 64 7.88 -11.57 -0.09
C ASN A 64 7.34 -10.30 0.54
N TYR A 65 6.71 -10.43 1.69
CA TYR A 65 6.36 -9.31 2.55
C TYR A 65 7.51 -9.01 3.50
N ALA A 66 7.77 -7.72 3.71
CA ALA A 66 8.72 -7.26 4.71
C ALA A 66 8.08 -6.14 5.53
N CYS A 67 8.56 -5.93 6.75
CA CYS A 67 8.17 -4.78 7.55
C CYS A 67 8.61 -3.46 6.86
N VAL A 68 7.81 -2.39 6.98
CA VAL A 68 8.14 -1.05 6.47
C VAL A 68 9.49 -0.54 6.99
N ALA A 69 9.90 -0.95 8.19
CA ALA A 69 11.22 -0.64 8.74
C ALA A 69 12.34 -1.54 8.21
N GLY A 70 12.02 -2.65 7.55
CA GLY A 70 12.97 -3.65 7.07
C GLY A 70 13.10 -3.69 5.56
N GLY A 71 13.29 -4.89 5.02
CA GLY A 71 13.31 -5.17 3.59
C GLY A 71 14.58 -4.74 2.87
N ARG A 72 14.53 -4.66 1.54
CA ARG A 72 15.71 -4.37 0.71
C ARG A 72 16.22 -2.94 0.94
N THR A 73 17.39 -2.82 1.55
CA THR A 73 18.12 -1.56 1.67
C THR A 73 18.97 -1.31 0.43
N LEU A 74 18.51 -0.43 -0.46
CA LEU A 74 19.33 0.10 -1.53
C LEU A 74 20.26 1.18 -0.96
N LYS A 75 21.57 1.05 -1.17
CA LYS A 75 22.52 2.10 -0.80
C LYS A 75 22.21 3.35 -1.62
N SER A 76 22.00 4.49 -0.95
CA SER A 76 21.78 5.76 -1.63
C SER A 76 23.03 6.15 -2.41
N LYS A 77 22.85 6.57 -3.67
CA LYS A 77 23.90 7.22 -4.48
C LYS A 77 23.86 8.75 -4.36
N SER A 78 22.98 9.30 -3.52
CA SER A 78 22.81 10.74 -3.37
C SER A 78 23.92 11.37 -2.53
N LYS A 79 24.17 12.67 -2.73
CA LYS A 79 25.15 13.47 -1.97
C LYS A 79 24.66 13.89 -0.57
N GLY A 80 23.48 13.43 -0.12
CA GLY A 80 22.95 13.77 1.21
C GLY A 80 22.62 15.25 1.46
N THR A 81 22.53 16.09 0.43
CA THR A 81 22.40 17.55 0.55
C THR A 81 21.12 18.03 1.26
N ARG A 82 20.12 17.16 1.45
CA ARG A 82 18.88 17.48 2.19
C ARG A 82 19.02 16.96 3.63
N PRO A 83 19.22 17.82 4.63
CA PRO A 83 19.54 17.38 5.99
C PRO A 83 18.36 16.72 6.71
N ASN A 84 17.12 17.10 6.38
CA ASN A 84 15.91 16.67 7.11
C ASN A 84 15.17 15.52 6.42
N GLN A 85 15.88 14.48 5.96
CA GLN A 85 15.24 13.29 5.40
C GLN A 85 14.91 12.29 6.51
N SER A 86 13.63 12.10 6.80
CA SER A 86 13.15 11.02 7.67
C SER A 86 12.84 9.76 6.85
N THR A 87 13.38 8.62 7.26
CA THR A 87 13.04 7.30 6.72
C THR A 87 12.55 6.40 7.83
N PHE A 88 11.61 5.50 7.52
CA PHE A 88 11.16 4.47 8.46
C PHE A 88 12.12 3.28 8.53
N ARG A 89 13.11 3.20 7.63
CA ARG A 89 14.04 2.07 7.53
C ARG A 89 14.97 2.02 8.75
N LYS A 90 14.93 0.90 9.47
CA LYS A 90 15.75 0.55 10.64
C LYS A 90 16.42 -0.82 10.49
N ASP A 91 16.48 -1.37 9.27
CA ASP A 91 17.06 -2.69 8.98
C ASP A 91 16.38 -3.84 9.76
N CYS A 92 15.05 -3.83 9.78
CA CYS A 92 14.25 -4.85 10.45
C CYS A 92 14.27 -6.20 9.70
N ASN A 93 14.50 -7.30 10.42
CA ASN A 93 14.63 -8.65 9.89
C ASN A 93 13.30 -9.37 9.61
N MET A 94 12.17 -8.77 10.02
CA MET A 94 10.85 -9.35 9.81
C MET A 94 10.57 -9.55 8.32
N GLU A 95 10.27 -10.79 7.94
CA GLU A 95 9.90 -11.16 6.59
C GLU A 95 8.91 -12.33 6.57
N VAL A 96 8.03 -12.31 5.57
CA VAL A 96 7.12 -13.41 5.27
C VAL A 96 7.25 -13.73 3.79
N LYS A 97 7.69 -14.93 3.46
CA LYS A 97 7.84 -15.40 2.08
C LYS A 97 6.80 -16.44 1.79
N LEU A 98 5.97 -16.17 0.79
CA LEU A 98 5.04 -17.13 0.24
C LEU A 98 5.53 -17.61 -1.11
N ARG A 99 5.41 -18.92 -1.37
CA ARG A 99 5.81 -19.56 -2.62
C ARG A 99 4.69 -20.45 -3.12
N ALA A 100 4.61 -20.64 -4.42
CA ALA A 100 3.74 -21.66 -4.99
C ALA A 100 4.28 -23.04 -4.57
N THR A 101 3.40 -23.89 -4.05
CA THR A 101 3.69 -25.29 -3.72
C THR A 101 4.18 -26.04 -4.98
N LYS A 102 4.81 -27.21 -4.80
CA LYS A 102 5.27 -28.06 -5.92
C LYS A 102 4.15 -28.36 -6.92
N ASP A 103 2.94 -28.59 -6.41
CA ASP A 103 1.74 -28.87 -7.21
C ASP A 103 1.18 -27.63 -7.92
N CYS A 104 1.76 -26.44 -7.67
CA CYS A 104 1.43 -25.17 -8.32
C CYS A 104 -0.05 -24.71 -8.20
N ASN A 105 -0.80 -25.34 -7.29
CA ASN A 105 -2.22 -25.04 -7.03
C ASN A 105 -2.44 -24.08 -5.86
N PHE A 106 -1.48 -23.98 -4.95
CA PHE A 106 -1.59 -23.20 -3.72
C PHE A 106 -0.35 -22.34 -3.46
N LEU A 107 -0.52 -21.32 -2.61
CA LEU A 107 0.57 -20.55 -2.02
C LEU A 107 0.84 -21.01 -0.59
N GLU A 108 2.05 -21.47 -0.32
CA GLU A 108 2.50 -21.87 1.02
C GLU A 108 3.36 -20.78 1.66
N VAL A 109 3.25 -20.61 2.98
CA VAL A 109 4.16 -19.78 3.78
C VAL A 109 5.47 -20.53 3.97
N ALA A 110 6.45 -20.26 3.10
CA ALA A 110 7.75 -20.92 3.11
C ALA A 110 8.68 -20.38 4.21
N VAL A 111 8.60 -19.08 4.51
CA VAL A 111 9.39 -18.44 5.57
C VAL A 111 8.52 -17.45 6.32
N LEU A 112 8.62 -17.48 7.64
CA LEU A 112 7.97 -16.57 8.57
C LEU A 112 9.01 -16.22 9.63
N ASN A 113 9.49 -14.99 9.59
CA ASN A 113 10.34 -14.43 10.63
C ASN A 113 9.59 -13.26 11.25
N GLU A 114 9.27 -13.38 12.54
CA GLU A 114 8.50 -12.38 13.29
C GLU A 114 9.39 -11.49 14.16
N THR A 115 10.71 -11.60 14.02
CA THR A 115 11.65 -10.80 14.81
C THR A 115 11.68 -9.34 14.33
N HIS A 116 11.41 -8.43 15.27
CA HIS A 116 11.48 -6.99 15.06
C HIS A 116 12.61 -6.39 15.90
N ASN A 117 13.32 -5.43 15.32
CA ASN A 117 14.33 -4.64 16.02
C ASN A 117 13.82 -3.24 16.41
N HIS A 118 12.50 -3.04 16.37
CA HIS A 118 11.82 -1.80 16.70
C HIS A 118 10.48 -2.10 17.35
N GLU A 119 10.00 -1.16 18.14
CA GLU A 119 8.67 -1.25 18.77
C GLU A 119 7.56 -1.23 17.72
N CYS A 120 6.52 -2.00 17.99
CA CYS A 120 5.32 -2.12 17.18
C CYS A 120 4.12 -1.84 18.09
N ASP A 121 3.77 -0.56 18.19
CA ASP A 121 2.69 -0.06 19.03
C ASP A 121 1.46 0.33 18.19
N GLU A 122 0.28 0.22 18.80
CA GLU A 122 -0.99 0.53 18.15
C GLU A 122 -1.06 2.00 17.68
N VAL A 123 -0.48 2.93 18.47
CA VAL A 123 -0.51 4.36 18.16
C VAL A 123 0.29 4.62 16.89
N SER A 124 1.53 4.15 16.81
CA SER A 124 2.33 4.25 15.58
C SER A 124 1.65 3.56 14.41
N PHE A 125 1.10 2.36 14.60
CA PHE A 125 0.38 1.63 13.56
C PHE A 125 -0.69 2.49 12.88
N LYS A 126 -1.55 3.15 13.66
CA LYS A 126 -2.60 4.06 13.16
C LYS A 126 -2.05 5.28 12.41
N HIS A 127 -0.86 5.75 12.78
CA HIS A 127 -0.23 6.92 12.17
C HIS A 127 0.56 6.63 10.89
N PHE A 128 0.79 5.36 10.53
CA PHE A 128 1.50 5.05 9.29
C PHE A 128 0.72 5.48 8.03
N PRO A 129 1.41 5.97 6.98
CA PRO A 129 0.77 6.40 5.75
C PRO A 129 -0.14 5.35 5.09
N LYS A 130 0.14 4.05 5.27
CA LYS A 130 -0.68 2.96 4.74
C LYS A 130 -2.06 2.91 5.43
N GLN A 131 -2.09 3.04 6.76
CA GLN A 131 -3.32 2.95 7.56
C GLN A 131 -4.19 4.20 7.42
N ARG A 132 -3.57 5.36 7.18
CA ARG A 132 -4.26 6.64 6.98
C ARG A 132 -4.93 6.80 5.61
N ARG A 133 -4.78 5.85 4.68
CA ARG A 133 -5.39 5.93 3.34
C ARG A 133 -6.91 5.83 3.44
N LEU A 134 -7.58 6.84 2.88
CA LEU A 134 -9.04 6.90 2.77
C LEU A 134 -9.54 5.96 1.66
N GLY A 135 -10.80 5.54 1.78
CA GLY A 135 -11.47 4.72 0.77
C GLY A 135 -11.89 5.55 -0.45
N ASN A 136 -12.20 4.88 -1.57
CA ASN A 136 -12.52 5.56 -2.83
C ASN A 136 -13.74 6.49 -2.72
N GLU A 137 -14.77 6.09 -1.98
CA GLU A 137 -15.98 6.89 -1.75
C GLU A 137 -15.66 8.17 -0.97
N THR A 138 -15.03 8.02 0.20
CA THR A 138 -14.58 9.14 1.04
C THR A 138 -13.63 10.08 0.28
N LEU A 139 -12.78 9.53 -0.61
CA LEU A 139 -11.86 10.32 -1.43
C LEU A 139 -12.61 11.24 -2.41
N SER A 140 -13.62 10.70 -3.09
CA SER A 140 -14.47 11.47 -4.02
C SER A 140 -15.18 12.62 -3.30
N GLU A 141 -15.68 12.36 -2.09
CA GLU A 141 -16.30 13.40 -1.26
C GLU A 141 -15.30 14.48 -0.84
N THR A 142 -14.11 14.10 -0.37
CA THR A 142 -13.04 15.07 -0.06
C THR A 142 -12.69 15.95 -1.24
N ASP A 143 -12.62 15.38 -2.44
CA ASP A 143 -12.29 16.15 -3.64
C ASP A 143 -13.36 17.20 -3.94
N LYS A 144 -14.65 16.92 -3.68
CA LYS A 144 -15.73 17.91 -3.79
C LYS A 144 -15.56 19.02 -2.75
N LEU A 145 -15.35 18.67 -1.48
CA LEU A 145 -15.15 19.64 -0.38
C LEU A 145 -13.91 20.50 -0.59
N LEU A 146 -12.83 19.93 -1.13
CA LEU A 146 -11.61 20.67 -1.49
C LEU A 146 -11.84 21.65 -2.64
N LYS A 147 -12.70 21.32 -3.61
CA LYS A 147 -13.10 22.25 -4.69
C LYS A 147 -13.92 23.42 -4.15
N MET A 148 -14.76 23.18 -3.15
CA MET A 148 -15.52 24.22 -2.42
C MET A 148 -14.64 25.06 -1.47
N LYS A 149 -13.31 24.80 -1.44
CA LYS A 149 -12.34 25.52 -0.60
C LYS A 149 -12.67 25.47 0.89
N CYS A 150 -13.25 24.37 1.36
CA CYS A 150 -13.52 24.17 2.79
C CYS A 150 -12.23 24.30 3.64
N ASN A 151 -12.38 24.78 4.88
CA ASN A 151 -11.27 24.88 5.82
C ASN A 151 -10.68 23.50 6.12
N LYS A 152 -9.34 23.37 6.04
CA LYS A 152 -8.63 22.11 6.24
C LYS A 152 -8.87 21.48 7.61
N LYS A 153 -8.98 22.27 8.68
CA LYS A 153 -9.20 21.74 10.04
C LYS A 153 -10.60 21.14 10.18
N VAL A 154 -11.60 21.83 9.63
CA VAL A 154 -12.99 21.33 9.61
C VAL A 154 -13.08 20.05 8.80
N LEU A 155 -12.46 20.04 7.62
CA LEU A 155 -12.40 18.86 6.77
C LEU A 155 -11.66 17.69 7.44
N GLN A 156 -10.59 17.96 8.18
CA GLN A 156 -9.87 16.96 8.95
C GLN A 156 -10.77 16.29 9.98
N ASN A 157 -11.48 17.07 10.79
CA ASN A 157 -12.39 16.54 11.82
C ASN A 157 -13.50 15.72 11.18
N HIS A 158 -14.11 16.23 10.11
CA HIS A 158 -15.15 15.52 9.36
C HIS A 158 -14.67 14.16 8.86
N LEU A 159 -13.47 14.10 8.27
CA LEU A 159 -12.90 12.86 7.75
C LEU A 159 -12.54 11.86 8.85
N GLN A 160 -12.05 12.34 9.99
CA GLN A 160 -11.77 11.48 11.13
C GLN A 160 -13.06 10.88 11.69
N THR A 161 -14.14 11.66 11.79
CA THR A 161 -15.44 11.18 12.26
C THR A 161 -16.04 10.14 11.32
N ILE A 162 -16.02 10.37 10.00
CA ILE A 162 -16.62 9.45 9.03
C ILE A 162 -15.78 8.19 8.85
N SER A 163 -14.46 8.35 8.70
CA SER A 163 -13.59 7.22 8.35
C SER A 163 -13.10 6.43 9.56
N GLY A 164 -13.13 7.00 10.77
CA GLY A 164 -12.49 6.43 11.96
C GLY A 164 -10.96 6.32 11.86
N LYS A 165 -10.34 6.93 10.84
CA LYS A 165 -8.90 6.87 10.57
C LYS A 165 -8.24 8.19 10.96
N VAL A 166 -6.98 8.10 11.37
CA VAL A 166 -6.16 9.29 11.58
C VAL A 166 -5.89 9.97 10.24
N VAL A 167 -6.29 11.24 10.11
CA VAL A 167 -6.01 12.07 8.94
C VAL A 167 -5.24 13.29 9.40
N THR A 168 -4.13 13.60 8.72
CA THR A 168 -3.31 14.78 9.03
C THR A 168 -3.62 15.93 8.06
N CYS A 169 -3.38 17.17 8.50
CA CYS A 169 -3.43 18.35 7.62
C CYS A 169 -2.50 18.24 6.40
N ARG A 170 -1.40 17.49 6.53
CA ARG A 170 -0.46 17.24 5.44
C ARG A 170 -1.09 16.35 4.37
N ASP A 171 -1.86 15.35 4.76
CA ASP A 171 -2.59 14.48 3.82
C ASP A 171 -3.57 15.28 2.98
N ILE A 172 -4.36 16.14 3.63
CA ILE A 172 -5.31 17.03 2.95
C ILE A 172 -4.59 17.96 1.98
N SER A 173 -3.43 18.48 2.39
CA SER A 173 -2.62 19.34 1.52
C SER A 173 -2.04 18.57 0.32
N ASN A 174 -1.62 17.32 0.51
CA ASN A 174 -1.16 16.45 -0.57
C ASN A 174 -2.30 16.07 -1.53
N MET A 175 -3.51 15.81 -1.01
CA MET A 175 -4.71 15.55 -1.82
C MET A 175 -5.04 16.76 -2.69
N LYS A 176 -5.06 17.96 -2.09
CA LYS A 176 -5.25 19.22 -2.84
C LYS A 176 -4.18 19.41 -3.93
N ALA A 177 -2.91 19.13 -3.61
CA ALA A 177 -1.83 19.23 -4.57
C ALA A 177 -2.04 18.26 -5.75
N LYS A 178 -2.42 17.00 -5.47
CA LYS A 178 -2.73 15.97 -6.48
C LYS A 178 -3.87 16.41 -7.39
N LEU A 179 -4.95 16.97 -6.83
CA LEU A 179 -6.08 17.49 -7.61
C LEU A 179 -5.65 18.63 -8.54
N SER A 180 -4.70 19.47 -8.12
CA SER A 180 -4.17 20.57 -8.93
C SER A 180 -3.16 20.13 -9.99
N SER A 181 -2.38 19.06 -9.74
CA SER A 181 -1.43 18.52 -10.73
C SER A 181 -2.15 17.80 -11.87
N SER A 182 -3.30 17.16 -11.60
CA SER A 182 -4.16 16.60 -12.66
C SER A 182 -4.73 17.67 -13.60
N LYS A 183 -4.67 18.97 -13.22
CA LYS A 183 -5.07 20.10 -14.06
C LYS A 183 -3.95 20.64 -14.95
N SER A 184 -2.75 20.04 -14.95
CA SER A 184 -1.68 20.43 -15.87
C SER A 184 -1.80 19.79 -17.27
N ASN A 185 -3.02 19.60 -17.79
CA ASN A 185 -3.32 20.00 -19.17
C ASN A 185 -3.70 21.48 -19.15
N ARG A 186 -2.73 22.30 -18.75
CA ARG A 186 -2.93 23.66 -18.27
C ARG A 186 -3.29 24.66 -19.37
N ASN A 187 -3.44 24.21 -20.62
CA ASN A 187 -3.76 25.02 -21.80
C ASN A 187 -4.42 24.13 -22.87
N ASP A 188 -5.67 23.71 -22.69
CA ASP A 188 -6.48 23.21 -23.82
C ASP A 188 -6.95 24.43 -24.64
N ILE A 189 -5.98 25.13 -25.26
CA ILE A 189 -6.21 26.32 -26.09
C ILE A 189 -7.25 26.01 -27.16
N GLU A 190 -7.23 24.79 -27.69
CA GLU A 190 -8.19 24.29 -28.69
C GLU A 190 -9.65 24.33 -28.20
N LYS A 191 -9.94 23.94 -26.96
CA LYS A 191 -11.30 24.03 -26.40
C LYS A 191 -11.74 25.47 -26.19
N LEU A 192 -10.81 26.36 -25.88
CA LEU A 192 -11.10 27.78 -25.63
C LEU A 192 -11.33 28.52 -26.95
N VAL A 193 -10.51 28.27 -27.97
CA VAL A 193 -10.69 28.77 -29.34
C VAL A 193 -11.99 28.26 -29.95
N LYS A 194 -12.35 26.98 -29.73
CA LYS A 194 -13.60 26.41 -30.23
C LYS A 194 -14.84 27.11 -29.63
N LYS A 195 -14.83 27.38 -28.31
CA LYS A 195 -15.90 28.14 -27.65
C LYS A 195 -16.01 29.59 -28.09
N LEU A 196 -14.91 30.22 -28.49
CA LEU A 196 -14.93 31.59 -29.00
C LEU A 196 -15.52 31.66 -30.41
N ARG A 197 -15.23 30.67 -31.26
CA ARG A 197 -15.80 30.57 -32.62
C ARG A 197 -17.28 30.18 -32.66
N GLU A 198 -17.79 29.53 -31.61
CA GLU A 198 -19.21 29.14 -31.50
C GLU A 198 -20.10 30.29 -30.98
N ASN A 199 -19.51 31.42 -30.55
CA ASN A 199 -20.23 32.59 -30.03
C ASN A 199 -20.21 33.80 -30.99
N GLU A 200 -19.74 33.60 -32.23
CA GLU A 200 -19.94 34.52 -33.38
C GLU A 200 -21.07 33.98 -34.27
#